data_AF-A0A6H9Y460-F1
#
_entry.id   AF-A0A6H9Y460-F1
#
_cell.length_a   1.000
_cell.length_b   1.000
_cell.length_c   1.000
_cell.angle_alpha   90.00
_cell.angle_beta   90.00
_cell.angle_gamma   90.00
#
_symmetry.space_group_name_H-M   'P 1'
#
loop_
_entity.id
_entity.type
_entity.pdbx_description
1 polymer ?
#
loop_
_entity_poly.entity_id
_entity_poly.type
_entity_poly.pdbx_seq_one_letter_code
_entity_poly.pdbx_strand_id
1 'polypeptide(L)'
;MGMSDNNVGKTGGWQGTDTTPIPVLEEVRVHGRAWEELAPQYGVTNPDPPWKIDLETTCDMLAADSCVKSYDEIEPGSCVLPALERRAEEDDLSETIYADVPFPERQLLALAHSMLKRGLFTEEELARQIELVGQKLKSA
;
A
#
# COMPACT_ATOMS: atom_id res chain seq x y z
N MET A 1 -13.41 -1.99 -50.06
CA MET A 1 -12.77 -2.92 -49.11
C MET A 1 -12.13 -2.04 -48.04
N GLY A 2 -12.90 -1.65 -47.01
CA GLY A 2 -12.39 -0.76 -45.96
C GLY A 2 -11.51 -1.57 -45.01
N MET A 3 -10.26 -1.12 -44.81
CA MET A 3 -9.47 -1.58 -43.67
C MET A 3 -10.14 -1.04 -42.41
N SER A 4 -10.70 -1.95 -41.62
CA SER A 4 -11.14 -1.63 -40.27
C SER A 4 -9.91 -1.39 -39.41
N ASP A 5 -9.67 -0.13 -39.07
CA ASP A 5 -8.79 0.24 -37.96
C ASP A 5 -9.40 -0.28 -36.67
N ASN A 6 -9.02 -1.49 -36.28
CA ASN A 6 -9.34 -2.05 -34.97
C ASN A 6 -8.48 -1.33 -33.94
N ASN A 7 -9.03 -0.23 -33.43
CA ASN A 7 -8.59 0.45 -32.22
C ASN A 7 -8.81 -0.50 -31.04
N VAL A 8 -7.85 -1.41 -30.83
CA VAL A 8 -7.75 -2.22 -29.61
C VAL A 8 -7.61 -1.22 -28.47
N GLY A 9 -8.67 -1.10 -27.67
CA GLY A 9 -8.66 -0.25 -26.50
C GLY A 9 -7.46 -0.58 -25.64
N LYS A 10 -6.53 0.38 -25.53
CA LYS A 10 -5.49 0.38 -24.50
C LYS A 10 -6.22 0.39 -23.15
N THR A 11 -6.47 -0.77 -22.58
CA THR A 11 -6.90 -0.90 -21.19
C THR A 11 -5.70 -0.52 -20.33
N GLY A 12 -5.68 0.78 -20.02
CA GLY A 12 -4.87 1.54 -19.07
C GLY A 12 -3.58 0.92 -18.55
N GLY A 13 -2.45 1.31 -19.14
CA GLY A 13 -1.19 1.30 -18.37
C GLY A 13 -1.29 2.27 -17.18
N TRP A 14 -0.39 2.10 -16.21
CA TRP A 14 -0.26 2.96 -15.04
C TRP A 14 -0.40 4.45 -15.38
N GLN A 15 -1.34 5.13 -14.71
CA GLN A 15 -1.69 6.52 -14.99
C GLN A 15 -0.93 7.52 -14.11
N GLY A 16 0.08 7.05 -13.37
CA GLY A 16 0.77 7.80 -12.34
C GLY A 16 0.13 7.61 -10.96
N THR A 17 0.86 8.05 -9.93
CA THR A 17 0.44 7.98 -8.53
C THR A 17 -0.50 9.14 -8.18
N ASP A 18 -1.69 8.85 -7.65
CA ASP A 18 -2.51 9.88 -6.98
C ASP A 18 -1.91 10.17 -5.61
N THR A 19 -1.25 11.32 -5.46
CA THR A 19 -0.63 11.76 -4.21
C THR A 19 -1.52 12.66 -3.37
N THR A 20 -2.82 12.76 -3.67
CA THR A 20 -3.74 13.60 -2.91
C THR A 20 -3.86 13.05 -1.48
N PRO A 21 -3.53 13.84 -0.44
CA PRO A 21 -3.50 13.36 0.94
C PRO A 21 -4.82 12.73 1.40
N ILE A 22 -4.71 11.72 2.24
CA ILE A 22 -5.83 10.98 2.79
C ILE A 22 -5.89 11.29 4.29
N PRO A 23 -6.94 11.97 4.80
CA PRO A 23 -7.03 12.42 6.19
C PRO A 23 -6.71 11.33 7.22
N VAL A 24 -7.29 10.13 7.10
CA VAL A 24 -7.01 9.05 8.07
C VAL A 24 -5.54 8.62 8.09
N LEU A 25 -4.86 8.63 6.93
CA LEU A 25 -3.44 8.28 6.85
C LEU A 25 -2.53 9.41 7.34
N GLU A 26 -2.91 10.68 7.14
CA GLU A 26 -2.18 11.80 7.72
C GLU A 26 -2.23 11.77 9.25
N GLU A 27 -3.37 11.42 9.84
CA GLU A 27 -3.49 11.25 11.29
C GLU A 27 -2.57 10.13 11.80
N VAL A 28 -2.49 9.00 11.09
CA VAL A 28 -1.56 7.90 11.41
C VAL A 28 -0.10 8.33 11.24
N ARG A 29 0.22 9.12 10.21
CA ARG A 29 1.56 9.65 10.00
C ARG A 29 1.99 10.58 11.14
N VAL A 30 1.13 11.52 11.53
CA VAL A 30 1.44 12.54 12.54
C VAL A 30 1.52 11.95 13.96
N HIS A 31 0.65 11.00 14.29
CA HIS A 31 0.57 10.43 15.64
C HIS A 31 1.17 9.04 15.77
N GLY A 32 1.57 8.44 14.64
CA GLY A 32 2.23 7.14 14.57
C GLY A 32 3.59 7.16 15.22
N ARG A 33 4.08 5.97 15.55
CA ARG A 33 5.39 5.79 16.17
C ARG A 33 6.15 4.71 15.42
N ALA A 34 7.38 5.03 15.08
CA ALA A 34 8.27 4.10 14.40
C ALA A 34 8.60 2.90 15.31
N TRP A 35 8.78 1.73 14.70
CA TRP A 35 9.16 0.53 15.41
C TRP A 35 10.44 0.71 16.23
N GLU A 36 11.44 1.42 15.69
CA GLU A 36 12.70 1.71 16.37
C GLU A 36 12.51 2.45 17.71
N GLU A 37 11.47 3.30 17.82
CA GLU A 37 11.12 4.00 19.05
C GLU A 37 10.27 3.15 19.99
N LEU A 38 9.44 2.26 19.41
CA LEU A 38 8.48 1.43 20.15
C LEU A 38 9.13 0.20 20.78
N ALA A 39 9.93 -0.54 20.01
CA ALA A 39 10.49 -1.82 20.42
C ALA A 39 11.24 -1.77 21.77
N PRO A 40 12.12 -0.77 22.04
CA PRO A 40 12.87 -0.71 23.29
C PRO A 40 11.99 -0.55 24.53
N GLN A 41 10.83 0.10 24.39
CA GLN A 41 9.88 0.32 25.50
C GLN A 41 9.26 -0.99 26.00
N TYR A 42 9.26 -2.02 25.15
CA TYR A 42 8.77 -3.35 25.46
C TYR A 42 9.90 -4.38 25.64
N GLY A 43 11.15 -3.93 25.74
CA GLY A 43 12.32 -4.81 25.86
C GLY A 43 12.59 -5.66 24.61
N VAL A 44 12.00 -5.28 23.47
CA VAL A 44 12.16 -5.97 22.19
C VAL A 44 13.39 -5.40 21.48
N THR A 45 14.27 -6.28 21.02
CA THR A 45 15.52 -5.94 20.31
C THR A 45 15.49 -6.30 18.83
N ASN A 46 14.38 -6.86 18.36
CA ASN A 46 14.18 -7.18 16.95
C ASN A 46 14.28 -5.89 16.11
N PRO A 47 15.18 -5.86 15.10
CA PRO A 47 15.37 -4.67 14.28
C PRO A 47 14.15 -4.37 13.41
N ASP A 48 13.49 -5.43 12.93
CA ASP A 48 12.28 -5.32 12.13
C ASP A 48 11.02 -5.54 13.01
N PRO A 49 9.94 -4.79 12.76
CA PRO A 49 8.67 -5.06 13.40
C PRO A 49 8.15 -6.44 13.01
N PRO A 50 7.56 -7.21 13.95
CA PRO A 50 7.00 -8.52 13.65
C PRO A 50 5.95 -8.51 12.53
N TRP A 51 5.21 -7.41 12.36
CA TRP A 51 4.19 -7.25 11.33
C TRP A 51 4.76 -6.99 9.92
N LYS A 52 6.07 -6.73 9.78
CA LYS A 52 6.71 -6.46 8.48
C LYS A 52 6.52 -7.62 7.50
N ILE A 53 6.64 -8.87 7.97
CA ILE A 53 6.46 -10.05 7.11
C ILE A 53 5.02 -10.15 6.58
N ASP A 54 4.04 -9.77 7.41
CA ASP A 54 2.63 -9.76 7.00
C ASP A 54 2.38 -8.66 5.96
N LEU A 55 3.05 -7.51 6.09
CA LEU A 55 3.03 -6.43 5.10
C LEU A 55 3.62 -6.90 3.76
N GLU A 56 4.81 -7.50 3.76
CA GLU A 56 5.46 -8.04 2.56
C GLU A 56 4.58 -9.10 1.89
N THR A 57 4.04 -10.02 2.68
CA THR A 57 3.12 -11.06 2.19
C THR A 57 1.84 -10.46 1.62
N THR A 58 1.28 -9.42 2.24
CA THR A 58 0.10 -8.72 1.73
C THR A 58 0.40 -8.07 0.38
N CYS A 59 1.57 -7.43 0.21
CA CYS A 59 2.01 -6.91 -1.09
C CYS A 59 2.05 -8.00 -2.16
N ASP A 60 2.63 -9.17 -1.85
CA ASP A 60 2.72 -10.29 -2.79
C ASP A 60 1.35 -10.86 -3.16
N MET A 61 0.44 -10.98 -2.18
CA MET A 61 -0.93 -11.46 -2.44
C MET A 61 -1.76 -10.51 -3.29
N LEU A 62 -1.60 -9.20 -3.09
CA LEU A 62 -2.31 -8.19 -3.88
C LEU A 62 -1.78 -8.11 -5.33
N ALA A 63 -0.50 -8.44 -5.52
CA ALA A 63 0.15 -8.51 -6.83
C ALA A 63 -0.05 -9.84 -7.56
N ALA A 64 -0.30 -10.94 -6.84
CA ALA A 64 -0.54 -12.27 -7.40
C ALA A 64 0.52 -12.64 -8.46
N ASP A 65 0.09 -13.15 -9.62
CA ASP A 65 0.98 -13.58 -10.71
C ASP A 65 1.88 -12.45 -11.26
N SER A 66 1.56 -11.17 -11.01
CA SER A 66 2.40 -10.05 -11.44
C SER A 66 3.74 -9.96 -10.71
N CYS A 67 3.93 -10.73 -9.65
CA CYS A 67 5.24 -10.90 -9.02
C CYS A 67 6.21 -11.77 -9.85
N VAL A 68 5.70 -12.60 -10.77
CA VAL A 68 6.50 -13.63 -11.46
C VAL A 68 6.37 -13.63 -12.98
N LYS A 69 5.27 -13.10 -13.53
CA LYS A 69 5.06 -12.96 -14.97
C LYS A 69 5.56 -11.59 -15.45
N SER A 70 5.93 -11.52 -16.73
CA SER A 70 6.30 -10.25 -17.36
C SER A 70 5.09 -9.32 -17.43
N TYR A 71 5.30 -8.00 -17.45
CA TYR A 71 4.20 -7.02 -17.48
C TYR A 71 3.22 -7.27 -18.64
N ASP A 72 3.74 -7.63 -19.81
CA ASP A 72 2.94 -7.91 -21.01
C ASP A 72 2.15 -9.24 -20.94
N GLU A 73 2.45 -10.10 -19.96
CA GLU A 73 1.80 -11.40 -19.74
C GLU A 73 0.74 -11.35 -18.63
N ILE A 74 0.57 -10.18 -17.99
CA ILE A 74 -0.43 -10.00 -16.93
C ILE A 74 -1.80 -9.84 -17.57
N GLU A 75 -2.71 -10.75 -17.25
CA GLU A 75 -4.11 -10.62 -17.66
C GLU A 75 -4.75 -9.42 -16.95
N PRO A 76 -5.36 -8.46 -17.68
CA PRO A 76 -6.00 -7.32 -17.05
C PRO A 76 -7.05 -7.74 -16.02
N GLY A 77 -6.91 -7.23 -14.79
CA GLY A 77 -7.80 -7.57 -13.67
C GLY A 77 -7.47 -8.88 -12.94
N SER A 78 -6.39 -9.59 -13.30
CA SER A 78 -5.96 -10.80 -12.58
C SER A 78 -5.34 -10.52 -11.21
N CYS A 79 -5.00 -9.26 -10.94
CA CYS A 79 -4.54 -8.78 -9.65
C CYS A 79 -5.07 -7.36 -9.41
N VAL A 80 -5.18 -6.97 -8.14
CA VAL A 80 -5.71 -5.66 -7.75
C VAL A 80 -4.62 -4.58 -7.74
N LEU A 81 -3.37 -4.99 -7.53
CA LEU A 81 -2.21 -4.10 -7.41
C LEU A 81 -1.01 -4.75 -8.11
N PRO A 82 -0.85 -4.59 -9.43
CA PRO A 82 0.28 -5.15 -10.16
C PRO A 82 1.62 -4.73 -9.55
N ALA A 83 2.58 -5.65 -9.47
CA ALA A 83 3.82 -5.48 -8.70
C ALA A 83 4.64 -4.24 -9.13
N LEU A 84 4.75 -3.98 -10.43
CA LEU A 84 5.50 -2.81 -10.93
C LEU A 84 4.79 -1.49 -10.61
N GLU A 85 3.46 -1.44 -10.75
CA GLU A 85 2.68 -0.24 -10.48
C GLU A 85 2.67 0.07 -8.98
N ARG A 86 2.51 -0.96 -8.14
CA ARG A 86 2.60 -0.84 -6.68
C ARG A 86 3.97 -0.32 -6.24
N ARG A 87 5.06 -0.79 -6.85
CA ARG A 87 6.42 -0.31 -6.54
C ARG A 87 6.63 1.14 -6.99
N ALA A 88 6.17 1.50 -8.20
CA ALA A 88 6.25 2.87 -8.68
C ALA A 88 5.48 3.84 -7.76
N GLU A 89 4.29 3.45 -7.30
CA GLU A 89 3.53 4.23 -6.33
C GLU A 89 4.19 4.28 -4.95
N GLU A 90 4.76 3.16 -4.48
CA GLU A 90 5.51 3.14 -3.23
C GLU A 90 6.68 4.11 -3.28
N ASP A 91 7.43 4.15 -4.38
CA ASP A 91 8.54 5.09 -4.60
C ASP A 91 8.03 6.54 -4.62
N ASP A 92 7.04 6.86 -5.45
CA ASP A 92 6.47 8.21 -5.57
C ASP A 92 5.92 8.74 -4.23
N LEU A 93 5.14 7.91 -3.51
CA LEU A 93 4.57 8.28 -2.21
C LEU A 93 5.65 8.41 -1.13
N SER A 94 6.66 7.53 -1.18
CA SER A 94 7.80 7.54 -0.25
C SER A 94 8.71 8.74 -0.44
N GLU A 95 8.83 9.27 -1.65
CA GLU A 95 9.63 10.45 -1.96
C GLU A 95 8.85 11.77 -1.73
N THR A 96 7.52 11.68 -1.58
CA THR A 96 6.65 12.85 -1.46
C THR A 96 5.96 12.93 -0.10
N ILE A 97 4.72 12.45 0.00
CA ILE A 97 3.84 12.71 1.15
C ILE A 97 4.23 11.92 2.40
N TYR A 98 4.98 10.81 2.25
CA TYR A 98 5.46 10.01 3.38
C TYR A 98 6.98 10.06 3.54
N ALA A 99 7.65 11.08 2.97
CA ALA A 99 9.11 11.18 2.97
C ALA A 99 9.76 11.23 4.36
N ASP A 100 9.04 11.69 5.37
CA ASP A 100 9.49 11.81 6.75
C ASP A 100 9.19 10.58 7.62
N VAL A 101 8.52 9.57 7.06
CA VAL A 101 8.21 8.32 7.76
C VAL A 101 9.34 7.31 7.54
N PRO A 102 9.86 6.65 8.58
CA PRO A 102 10.90 5.64 8.40
C PRO A 102 10.34 4.36 7.75
N PHE A 103 11.23 3.57 7.18
CA PHE A 103 10.91 2.21 6.77
C PHE A 103 10.88 1.28 8.01
N PRO A 104 9.92 0.33 8.12
CA PRO A 104 8.92 -0.07 7.12
C PRO A 104 7.55 0.64 7.20
N GLU A 105 7.31 1.55 8.15
CA GLU A 105 6.04 2.25 8.32
C GLU A 105 5.64 3.05 7.07
N ARG A 106 6.62 3.62 6.37
CA ARG A 106 6.38 4.34 5.11
C ARG A 106 5.79 3.44 4.02
N GLN A 107 6.29 2.20 3.90
CA GLN A 107 5.75 1.23 2.96
C GLN A 107 4.31 0.86 3.31
N LEU A 108 4.00 0.71 4.61
CA LEU A 108 2.64 0.45 5.08
C LEU A 108 1.68 1.57 4.69
N LEU A 109 2.08 2.83 4.91
CA LEU A 109 1.28 3.99 4.53
C LEU A 109 1.09 4.10 3.01
N ALA A 110 2.16 3.90 2.23
CA ALA A 110 2.08 3.91 0.78
C ALA A 110 1.15 2.82 0.23
N LEU A 111 1.24 1.59 0.75
CA LEU A 111 0.34 0.51 0.37
C LEU A 111 -1.13 0.87 0.70
N ALA A 112 -1.41 1.30 1.92
CA ALA A 112 -2.76 1.68 2.34
C ALA A 112 -3.33 2.81 1.47
N HIS A 113 -2.50 3.78 1.10
CA HIS A 113 -2.85 4.86 0.18
C HIS A 113 -3.28 4.30 -1.18
N SER A 114 -2.44 3.49 -1.80
CA SER A 114 -2.71 2.85 -3.09
C SER A 114 -4.00 2.01 -3.08
N MET A 115 -4.31 1.34 -1.96
CA MET A 115 -5.54 0.55 -1.80
C MET A 115 -6.78 1.44 -1.67
N LEU A 116 -6.72 2.53 -0.91
CA LEU A 116 -7.80 3.51 -0.74
C LEU A 116 -8.12 4.22 -2.06
N LYS A 117 -7.09 4.67 -2.80
CA LYS A 117 -7.27 5.33 -4.10
C LYS A 117 -7.89 4.43 -5.17
N ARG A 118 -7.68 3.13 -5.06
CA ARG A 118 -8.33 2.11 -5.89
C ARG A 118 -9.70 1.66 -5.36
N GLY A 119 -10.12 2.15 -4.20
CA GLY A 119 -11.41 1.82 -3.59
C GLY A 119 -11.51 0.39 -3.06
N LEU A 120 -10.40 -0.24 -2.67
CA LEU A 120 -10.42 -1.59 -2.09
C LEU A 120 -11.08 -1.62 -0.71
N PHE A 121 -11.00 -0.51 0.01
CA PHE A 121 -11.76 -0.19 1.22
C PHE A 121 -11.88 1.33 1.33
N THR A 122 -12.72 1.82 2.23
CA THR A 122 -12.91 3.27 2.45
C THR A 122 -12.14 3.81 3.64
N GLU A 123 -12.00 5.14 3.74
CA GLU A 123 -11.39 5.80 4.91
C GLU A 123 -12.15 5.48 6.19
N GLU A 124 -13.49 5.44 6.13
CA GLU A 124 -14.35 5.10 7.28
C GLU A 124 -14.16 3.65 7.72
N GLU A 125 -13.99 2.73 6.78
CA GLU A 125 -13.70 1.33 7.08
C GLU A 125 -12.35 1.18 7.77
N LEU A 126 -11.32 1.86 7.25
CA LEU A 126 -9.99 1.86 7.86
C LEU A 126 -10.00 2.47 9.27
N ALA A 127 -10.60 3.66 9.42
CA ALA A 127 -10.68 4.35 10.71
C ALA A 127 -11.36 3.47 11.78
N ARG A 128 -12.48 2.84 11.41
CA ARG A 128 -13.21 1.90 12.28
C ARG A 128 -12.35 0.68 12.66
N GLN A 129 -11.57 0.12 11.74
CA GLN A 129 -10.68 -1.00 12.05
C GLN A 129 -9.53 -0.60 12.98
N ILE A 130 -8.92 0.58 12.76
CA ILE A 130 -7.88 1.12 13.64
C ILE A 130 -8.43 1.29 15.06
N GLU A 131 -9.63 1.85 15.21
CA GLU A 131 -10.27 2.00 16.51
C GLU A 131 -10.52 0.64 17.19
N LEU A 132 -11.07 -0.33 16.46
CA LEU A 132 -11.37 -1.65 16.96
C LEU A 132 -10.11 -2.40 17.42
N VAL A 133 -9.02 -2.34 16.65
CA VAL A 133 -7.73 -2.92 17.04
C VAL A 133 -7.17 -2.19 18.26
N GLY A 134 -7.24 -0.86 18.30
CA GLY A 134 -6.80 -0.05 19.44
C GLY A 134 -7.55 -0.38 20.73
N GLN A 135 -8.87 -0.61 20.66
CA GLN A 135 -9.67 -1.04 21.80
C GLN A 135 -9.22 -2.41 22.32
N LYS A 136 -8.94 -3.38 21.43
CA LYS A 136 -8.43 -4.70 21.80
C LYS A 136 -7.09 -4.63 22.52
N LEU A 137 -6.16 -3.81 22.01
CA LEU A 137 -4.83 -3.65 22.61
C LEU A 137 -4.87 -2.96 23.98
N LYS A 138 -5.84 -2.07 24.22
CA LYS A 138 -6.04 -1.42 25.54
C LYS A 138 -6.75 -2.31 26.55
N SER A 139 -7.44 -3.35 26.10
CA SER A 139 -8.24 -4.24 26.94
C SER A 139 -7.50 -5.51 27.37
N ALA A 140 -6.27 -5.71 26.87
CA ALA A 140 -5.37 -6.79 27.23
C ALA A 140 -4.38 -6.33 28.31
#